data_AF-A0A8B9G0Z0-F1
#
_entry.id   AF-A0A8B9G0Z0-F1
#
_cell.length_a   1.000
_cell.length_b   1.000
_cell.length_c   1.000
_cell.angle_alpha   90.00
_cell.angle_beta   90.00
_cell.angle_gamma   90.00
#
_symmetry.space_group_name_H-M   'P 1'
#
loop_
_entity.id
_entity.type
_entity.pdbx_description
1 polymer ?
#
loop_
_entity_poly.entity_id
_entity_poly.type
_entity_poly.pdbx_seq_one_letter_code
_entity_poly.pdbx_strand_id
1 'polypeptide(L)'
;MNLIVKLRRSFRALVILLATFCLASIVISACYLYTGYKQEMAFMETAGEAECEDLRLLAYRSVELKTAKPIDPSKTDPTVLLFVESQYSQLGQDIIAILESSRFQYHMVIAPAKGDIPPLTENGRGKYTIVIYENILKYVSMDSWNRELLEKYCVEYSVSIIGFHKANENSSPSTKLKGLPLHLYNNVALKDCVVNSQSPLLHITKAPTIEKGPLPGEDWTVFQFNHSTYQPVLLTELQTSRPHPSALPKAALYATVIQDLGLHDGIQRVLFGNNLTFWLHKLIFIDAISFLSGKKLTLSLDRYILVDTDDIFVGKEGTRMNINDVKVRQELGDTMHANGYLKRDKQMTQTPDTVKSPQTILWRLFETYFIVCSVQGYREICLQQLSKMYATWTELNSMTIISSQFSTCGNCHIQRLAEVPKHATLHS
;
A
#
# COMPACT_ATOMS: atom_id res chain seq x y z
N MET A 1 41.37 54.91 31.71
CA MET A 1 40.63 55.22 30.46
C MET A 1 40.87 54.24 29.29
N ASN A 2 41.97 53.48 29.25
CA ASN A 2 42.31 52.62 28.09
C ASN A 2 41.62 51.24 28.01
N LEU A 3 41.12 50.68 29.12
CA LEU A 3 40.49 49.33 29.11
C LEU A 3 39.08 49.32 28.51
N ILE A 4 38.25 50.32 28.83
CA ILE A 4 36.86 50.42 28.37
C ILE A 4 36.79 50.64 26.85
N VAL A 5 37.74 51.40 26.30
CA VAL A 5 37.86 51.63 24.85
C VAL A 5 38.28 50.35 24.14
N LYS A 6 39.19 49.56 24.74
CA LYS A 6 39.65 48.27 24.19
C LYS A 6 38.54 47.21 24.22
N LEU A 7 37.74 47.18 25.30
CA LEU A 7 36.58 46.30 25.46
C LEU A 7 35.46 46.65 24.47
N ARG A 8 35.14 47.95 24.29
CA ARG A 8 34.18 48.41 23.26
C ARG A 8 34.64 48.07 21.83
N ARG A 9 35.95 48.13 21.56
CA ARG A 9 36.53 47.78 20.25
C ARG A 9 36.45 46.28 19.99
N SER A 10 36.69 45.44 21.01
CA SER A 10 36.55 43.99 20.95
C SER A 10 35.09 43.55 20.79
N PHE A 11 34.15 44.18 21.51
CA PHE A 11 32.72 43.91 21.35
C PHE A 11 32.20 44.31 19.97
N ARG A 12 32.62 45.46 19.43
CA ARG A 12 32.31 45.86 18.06
C ARG A 12 32.86 44.87 17.04
N ALA A 13 34.09 44.38 17.23
CA ALA A 13 34.67 43.36 16.35
C ALA A 13 33.90 42.03 16.41
N LEU A 14 33.45 41.61 17.60
CA LEU A 14 32.65 40.40 17.78
C LEU A 14 31.28 40.51 17.09
N VAL A 15 30.60 41.66 17.25
CA VAL A 15 29.29 41.91 16.61
C VAL A 15 29.42 41.94 15.09
N ILE A 16 30.48 42.55 14.56
CA ILE A 16 30.76 42.56 13.11
C ILE A 16 31.03 41.12 12.63
N LEU A 17 31.81 40.33 13.37
CA LEU A 17 32.10 38.94 13.01
C LEU A 17 30.84 38.07 13.01
N LEU A 18 29.98 38.23 14.01
CA LEU A 18 28.69 37.54 14.08
C LEU A 18 27.77 37.92 12.91
N ALA A 19 27.68 39.22 12.60
CA ALA A 19 26.90 39.72 11.47
C ALA A 19 27.42 39.19 10.13
N THR A 20 28.74 39.13 9.94
CA THR A 20 29.33 38.52 8.73
C THR A 20 29.05 37.04 8.62
N PHE A 21 29.06 36.29 9.73
CA PHE A 21 28.74 34.87 9.74
C PHE A 21 27.26 34.61 9.42
N CYS A 22 26.34 35.43 9.98
CA CYS A 22 24.93 35.36 9.65
C CYS A 22 24.65 35.67 8.17
N LEU A 23 25.29 36.71 7.61
CA LEU A 23 25.13 37.03 6.18
C LEU A 23 25.69 35.91 5.29
N ALA A 24 26.84 35.32 5.65
CA ALA A 24 27.39 34.18 4.92
C ALA A 24 26.46 32.96 5.00
N SER A 25 25.87 32.67 6.16
CA SER A 25 24.90 31.59 6.34
C SER A 25 23.64 31.79 5.49
N ILE A 26 23.10 33.01 5.43
CA ILE A 26 21.96 33.35 4.57
C ILE A 26 22.31 33.18 3.10
N VAL A 27 23.50 33.63 2.67
CA VAL A 27 23.95 33.47 1.27
C VAL A 27 24.18 32.00 0.92
N ILE A 28 24.76 31.20 1.82
CA ILE A 28 24.92 29.76 1.61
C ILE A 28 23.56 29.08 1.54
N SER A 29 22.64 29.39 2.45
CA SER A 29 21.29 28.82 2.46
C SER A 29 20.50 29.24 1.22
N ALA A 30 20.62 30.50 0.79
CA ALA A 30 20.06 30.99 -0.47
C ALA A 30 20.71 30.32 -1.69
N CYS A 31 22.01 30.06 -1.66
CA CYS A 31 22.69 29.28 -2.71
C CYS A 31 22.20 27.84 -2.73
N TYR A 32 21.99 27.18 -1.59
CA TYR A 32 21.43 25.82 -1.51
C TYR A 32 19.97 25.76 -1.95
N LEU A 33 19.16 26.77 -1.59
CA LEU A 33 17.79 26.91 -2.07
C LEU A 33 17.75 27.25 -3.55
N TYR A 34 18.70 28.04 -4.05
CA TYR A 34 18.79 28.41 -5.46
C TYR A 34 19.36 27.26 -6.31
N THR A 35 20.33 26.49 -5.83
CA THR A 35 20.80 25.28 -6.51
C THR A 35 19.76 24.17 -6.41
N GLY A 36 19.05 24.04 -5.28
CA GLY A 36 17.88 23.16 -5.14
C GLY A 36 16.76 23.53 -6.11
N TYR A 37 16.41 24.82 -6.20
CA TYR A 37 15.44 25.35 -7.14
C TYR A 37 15.91 25.25 -8.60
N LYS A 38 17.21 25.46 -8.87
CA LYS A 38 17.78 25.28 -10.20
C LYS A 38 17.85 23.80 -10.59
N GLN A 39 17.95 22.88 -9.63
CA GLN A 39 17.87 21.44 -9.84
C GLN A 39 16.40 20.99 -9.99
N GLU A 40 15.45 21.64 -9.32
CA GLU A 40 14.00 21.51 -9.52
C GLU A 40 13.56 22.05 -10.88
N MET A 41 14.11 23.19 -11.32
CA MET A 41 13.89 23.78 -12.65
C MET A 41 14.62 23.01 -13.73
N ALA A 42 15.84 22.54 -13.50
CA ALA A 42 16.55 21.68 -14.45
C ALA A 42 15.90 20.29 -14.54
N PHE A 43 15.30 19.79 -13.45
CA PHE A 43 14.43 18.60 -13.47
C PHE A 43 13.10 18.93 -14.12
N MET A 44 12.49 20.10 -13.95
CA MET A 44 11.29 20.55 -14.70
C MET A 44 11.59 20.98 -16.14
N GLU A 45 12.83 21.19 -16.54
CA GLU A 45 13.27 21.44 -17.92
C GLU A 45 13.72 20.14 -18.58
N THR A 46 14.41 19.23 -17.88
CA THR A 46 14.66 17.88 -18.42
C THR A 46 13.41 17.00 -18.38
N ALA A 47 12.55 17.17 -17.38
CA ALA A 47 11.19 16.65 -17.38
C ALA A 47 10.27 17.54 -18.24
N GLY A 48 10.48 18.85 -18.37
CA GLY A 48 9.65 19.67 -19.27
C GLY A 48 9.93 19.42 -20.75
N GLU A 49 11.17 19.13 -21.13
CA GLU A 49 11.57 18.85 -22.51
C GLU A 49 11.52 17.35 -22.85
N ALA A 50 11.55 16.43 -21.86
CA ALA A 50 11.34 14.99 -22.08
C ALA A 50 9.93 14.47 -21.67
N GLU A 51 9.23 15.09 -20.72
CA GLU A 51 7.80 14.80 -20.38
C GLU A 51 6.82 15.49 -21.33
N CYS A 52 7.22 16.53 -22.07
CA CYS A 52 6.31 17.17 -23.03
C CYS A 52 6.07 16.35 -24.30
N GLU A 53 6.89 15.33 -24.59
CA GLU A 53 6.61 14.41 -25.71
C GLU A 53 5.99 13.09 -25.20
N ASP A 54 6.54 12.46 -24.16
CA ASP A 54 6.12 11.10 -23.78
C ASP A 54 4.88 11.02 -22.86
N LEU A 55 4.67 11.99 -21.96
CA LEU A 55 3.42 12.10 -21.19
C LEU A 55 2.30 12.81 -21.98
N ARG A 56 2.64 13.64 -22.97
CA ARG A 56 1.63 14.18 -23.92
C ARG A 56 1.15 13.13 -24.92
N LEU A 57 1.95 12.13 -25.25
CA LEU A 57 1.50 10.97 -26.03
C LEU A 57 0.42 10.16 -25.29
N LEU A 58 0.45 10.13 -23.95
CA LEU A 58 -0.66 9.59 -23.15
C LEU A 58 -1.87 10.56 -23.12
N ALA A 59 -1.65 11.86 -23.23
CA ALA A 59 -2.72 12.87 -23.29
C ALA A 59 -3.46 12.95 -24.64
N TYR A 60 -2.87 12.49 -25.76
CA TYR A 60 -3.52 12.51 -27.08
C TYR A 60 -4.50 11.34 -27.34
N ARG A 61 -4.74 10.50 -26.34
CA ARG A 61 -5.89 9.58 -26.32
C ARG A 61 -6.94 9.98 -25.28
N SER A 62 -7.14 11.28 -25.08
CA SER A 62 -8.41 11.86 -24.60
C SER A 62 -9.56 11.66 -25.62
N VAL A 63 -9.53 10.56 -26.38
CA VAL A 63 -10.67 10.06 -27.13
C VAL A 63 -11.65 9.59 -26.08
N GLU A 64 -12.62 10.46 -25.77
CA GLU A 64 -13.98 10.13 -25.35
C GLU A 64 -14.04 8.77 -24.66
N LEU A 65 -13.85 8.79 -23.33
CA LEU A 65 -13.74 7.62 -22.46
C LEU A 65 -14.91 6.68 -22.78
N LYS A 66 -14.69 5.73 -23.71
CA LYS A 66 -15.71 4.78 -24.17
C LYS A 66 -16.16 4.08 -22.91
N THR A 67 -17.36 4.41 -22.49
CA THR A 67 -17.77 4.15 -21.11
C THR A 67 -17.97 2.65 -20.99
N ALA A 68 -17.15 2.02 -20.16
CA ALA A 68 -17.34 0.61 -19.81
C ALA A 68 -18.77 0.41 -19.30
N LYS A 69 -19.34 -0.77 -19.54
CA LYS A 69 -20.65 -1.14 -18.98
C LYS A 69 -20.60 -0.95 -17.46
N PRO A 70 -21.53 -0.20 -16.84
CA PRO A 70 -21.55 -0.03 -15.39
C PRO A 70 -21.67 -1.37 -14.69
N ILE A 71 -20.93 -1.54 -13.59
CA ILE A 71 -21.03 -2.74 -12.74
C ILE A 71 -22.33 -2.64 -11.96
N ASP A 72 -23.19 -3.66 -12.08
CA ASP A 72 -24.45 -3.79 -11.35
C ASP A 72 -24.27 -4.79 -10.17
N PRO A 73 -23.97 -4.31 -8.95
CA PRO A 73 -23.69 -5.17 -7.80
C PRO A 73 -24.95 -5.82 -7.19
N SER A 74 -26.15 -5.51 -7.68
CA SER A 74 -27.42 -5.97 -7.09
C SER A 74 -27.74 -7.44 -7.38
N LYS A 75 -27.14 -8.00 -8.44
CA LYS A 75 -27.45 -9.33 -8.97
C LYS A 75 -26.65 -10.47 -8.36
N THR A 76 -25.69 -10.15 -7.49
CA THR A 76 -24.73 -11.11 -6.94
C THR A 76 -24.76 -11.13 -5.41
N ASP A 77 -24.12 -12.11 -4.80
CA ASP A 77 -23.77 -12.10 -3.38
C ASP A 77 -22.36 -11.50 -3.18
N PRO A 78 -22.06 -10.86 -2.02
CA PRO A 78 -20.77 -10.23 -1.73
C PRO A 78 -19.67 -11.26 -1.41
N THR A 79 -19.54 -12.28 -2.25
CA THR A 79 -18.58 -13.39 -2.08
C THR A 79 -17.60 -13.39 -3.24
N VAL A 80 -16.32 -13.62 -2.94
CA VAL A 80 -15.25 -13.73 -3.93
C VAL A 80 -15.05 -15.20 -4.30
N LEU A 81 -15.03 -15.53 -5.59
CA LEU A 81 -14.56 -16.85 -6.04
C LEU A 81 -13.06 -16.78 -6.31
N LEU A 82 -12.25 -17.54 -5.58
CA LEU A 82 -10.80 -17.53 -5.69
C LEU A 82 -10.30 -18.86 -6.27
N PHE A 83 -9.68 -18.81 -7.45
CA PHE A 83 -8.98 -19.92 -8.06
C PHE A 83 -7.49 -19.87 -7.73
N VAL A 84 -7.02 -20.87 -6.96
CA VAL A 84 -5.60 -21.04 -6.59
C VAL A 84 -4.96 -22.20 -7.35
N GLU A 85 -3.63 -22.17 -7.52
CA GLU A 85 -2.93 -23.30 -8.15
C GLU A 85 -2.82 -24.52 -7.23
N SER A 86 -2.70 -24.28 -5.93
CA SER A 86 -2.71 -25.31 -4.90
C SER A 86 -3.17 -24.71 -3.57
N GLN A 87 -3.57 -25.57 -2.63
CA GLN A 87 -3.96 -25.13 -1.29
C GLN A 87 -2.84 -24.43 -0.49
N TYR A 88 -1.58 -24.57 -0.90
CA TYR A 88 -0.41 -24.03 -0.19
C TYR A 88 0.37 -23.00 -1.01
N SER A 89 -0.18 -22.53 -2.13
CA SER A 89 0.52 -21.56 -2.96
C SER A 89 0.71 -20.24 -2.21
N GLN A 90 1.92 -19.67 -2.26
CA GLN A 90 2.24 -18.47 -1.49
C GLN A 90 1.33 -17.30 -1.87
N LEU A 91 1.14 -17.06 -3.17
CA LEU A 91 0.28 -15.98 -3.63
C LEU A 91 -1.19 -16.25 -3.27
N GLY A 92 -1.66 -17.50 -3.37
CA GLY A 92 -2.98 -17.88 -2.90
C GLY A 92 -3.19 -17.56 -1.41
N GLN A 93 -2.21 -17.88 -0.56
CA GLN A 93 -2.23 -17.58 0.87
C GLN A 93 -2.16 -16.07 1.16
N ASP A 94 -1.35 -15.32 0.40
CA ASP A 94 -1.29 -13.86 0.53
C ASP A 94 -2.64 -13.21 0.16
N ILE A 95 -3.29 -13.69 -0.90
CA ILE A 95 -4.64 -13.23 -1.29
C ILE A 95 -5.65 -13.55 -0.17
N ILE A 96 -5.66 -14.78 0.33
CA ILE A 96 -6.55 -15.22 1.41
C ILE A 96 -6.36 -14.34 2.65
N ALA A 97 -5.12 -14.10 3.07
CA ALA A 97 -4.80 -13.26 4.23
C ALA A 97 -5.36 -11.83 4.07
N ILE A 98 -5.30 -11.24 2.88
CA ILE A 98 -5.90 -9.93 2.60
C ILE A 98 -7.43 -10.00 2.66
N LEU A 99 -8.06 -11.02 2.08
CA LEU A 99 -9.51 -11.18 2.11
C LEU A 99 -10.04 -11.39 3.54
N GLU A 100 -9.39 -12.24 4.33
CA GLU A 100 -9.73 -12.53 5.73
C GLU A 100 -9.56 -11.30 6.63
N SER A 101 -8.42 -10.61 6.53
CA SER A 101 -8.18 -9.37 7.30
C SER A 101 -9.16 -8.25 6.93
N SER A 102 -9.62 -8.24 5.68
CA SER A 102 -10.66 -7.33 5.17
C SER A 102 -12.09 -7.78 5.51
N ARG A 103 -12.26 -8.98 6.10
CA ARG A 103 -13.56 -9.62 6.37
C ARG A 103 -14.42 -9.80 5.11
N PHE A 104 -13.79 -10.01 3.96
CA PHE A 104 -14.49 -10.33 2.72
C PHE A 104 -14.72 -11.83 2.61
N GLN A 105 -15.96 -12.23 2.36
CA GLN A 105 -16.29 -13.64 2.18
C GLN A 105 -15.68 -14.15 0.88
N TYR A 106 -15.10 -15.35 0.93
CA TYR A 106 -14.51 -15.97 -0.24
C TYR A 106 -14.77 -17.47 -0.26
N HIS A 107 -14.80 -18.03 -1.47
CA HIS A 107 -14.82 -19.45 -1.74
C HIS A 107 -13.57 -19.79 -2.54
N MET A 108 -12.65 -20.50 -1.91
CA MET A 108 -11.41 -20.95 -2.55
C MET A 108 -11.62 -22.29 -3.24
N VAL A 109 -11.15 -22.38 -4.49
CA VAL A 109 -11.16 -23.59 -5.31
C VAL A 109 -9.80 -23.74 -5.98
N ILE A 110 -9.28 -24.97 -6.03
CA ILE A 110 -8.07 -25.25 -6.82
C ILE A 110 -8.45 -25.20 -8.29
N ALA A 111 -7.78 -24.35 -9.08
CA ALA A 111 -8.03 -24.17 -10.50
C ALA A 111 -8.03 -25.53 -11.21
N PRO A 112 -9.18 -25.98 -11.74
CA PRO A 112 -9.29 -27.33 -12.29
C PRO A 112 -8.41 -27.43 -13.54
N ALA A 113 -7.48 -28.38 -13.55
CA ALA A 113 -6.76 -28.73 -14.78
C ALA A 113 -7.69 -29.46 -15.78
N LYS A 114 -8.65 -30.22 -15.23
CA LYS A 114 -9.76 -30.90 -15.90
C LYS A 114 -10.92 -31.00 -14.89
N GLY A 115 -12.16 -30.82 -15.34
CA GLY A 115 -13.35 -30.92 -14.49
C GLY A 115 -14.18 -29.64 -14.51
N ASP A 116 -15.34 -29.70 -13.86
CA ASP A 116 -16.31 -28.60 -13.86
C ASP A 116 -15.93 -27.49 -12.88
N ILE A 117 -16.24 -26.24 -13.25
CA ILE A 117 -16.18 -25.10 -12.33
C ILE A 117 -17.30 -25.21 -11.27
N PRO A 118 -17.11 -24.63 -10.06
CA PRO A 118 -18.16 -24.63 -9.05
C PRO A 118 -19.42 -23.93 -9.56
N PRO A 119 -20.61 -24.25 -9.01
CA PRO A 119 -21.85 -23.58 -9.36
C PRO A 119 -21.73 -22.06 -9.20
N LEU A 120 -22.02 -21.33 -10.28
CA LEU A 120 -21.91 -19.86 -10.34
C LEU A 120 -23.19 -19.15 -9.92
N THR A 121 -24.33 -19.84 -9.97
CA THR A 121 -25.63 -19.29 -9.60
C THR A 121 -26.33 -20.17 -8.57
N GLU A 122 -27.15 -19.54 -7.74
CA GLU A 122 -27.96 -20.19 -6.72
C GLU A 122 -29.31 -19.46 -6.65
N ASN A 123 -30.42 -20.18 -6.85
CA ASN A 123 -31.78 -19.62 -6.84
C ASN A 123 -31.99 -18.41 -7.77
N GLY A 124 -31.37 -18.42 -8.96
CA GLY A 124 -31.47 -17.33 -9.94
C GLY A 124 -30.65 -16.08 -9.61
N ARG A 125 -29.79 -16.14 -8.58
CA ARG A 125 -28.84 -15.09 -8.22
C ARG A 125 -27.40 -15.54 -8.50
N GLY A 126 -26.53 -14.60 -8.85
CA GLY A 126 -25.11 -14.87 -8.98
C GLY A 126 -24.45 -15.06 -7.61
N LYS A 127 -23.73 -16.16 -7.43
CA LYS A 127 -23.15 -16.51 -6.13
C LYS A 127 -21.92 -15.67 -5.76
N TYR A 128 -21.26 -15.10 -6.75
CA TYR A 128 -19.98 -14.38 -6.57
C TYR A 128 -20.03 -13.02 -7.23
N THR A 129 -19.49 -11.99 -6.56
CA THR A 129 -19.40 -10.63 -7.11
C THR A 129 -18.11 -10.38 -7.88
N ILE A 130 -17.04 -11.14 -7.60
CA ILE A 130 -15.73 -11.07 -8.26
C ILE A 130 -15.17 -12.48 -8.38
N VAL A 131 -14.45 -12.75 -9.47
CA VAL A 131 -13.62 -13.95 -9.65
C VAL A 131 -12.14 -13.55 -9.64
N ILE A 132 -11.32 -14.23 -8.84
CA ILE A 132 -9.89 -13.99 -8.74
C ILE A 132 -9.14 -15.23 -9.21
N TYR A 133 -8.17 -15.05 -10.09
CA TYR A 133 -7.23 -16.06 -10.51
C TYR A 133 -5.84 -15.75 -9.98
N GLU A 134 -5.31 -16.63 -9.15
CA GLU A 134 -3.89 -16.62 -8.76
C GLU A 134 -2.96 -16.71 -9.99
N ASN A 135 -3.40 -17.42 -11.02
CA ASN A 135 -2.72 -17.48 -12.30
C ASN A 135 -3.72 -17.29 -13.44
N ILE A 136 -3.68 -16.13 -14.11
CA ILE A 136 -4.55 -15.79 -15.23
C ILE A 136 -4.37 -16.75 -16.41
N LEU A 137 -3.23 -17.43 -16.52
CA LEU A 137 -3.04 -18.45 -17.54
C LEU A 137 -4.05 -19.60 -17.41
N LYS A 138 -4.46 -19.95 -16.18
CA LYS A 138 -5.50 -20.97 -15.94
C LYS A 138 -6.86 -20.56 -16.49
N TYR A 139 -7.18 -19.27 -16.48
CA TYR A 139 -8.40 -18.74 -17.09
C TYR A 139 -8.33 -18.80 -18.62
N VAL A 140 -7.25 -18.29 -19.23
CA VAL A 140 -7.16 -18.26 -20.71
C VAL A 140 -6.91 -19.62 -21.34
N SER A 141 -6.34 -20.58 -20.59
CA SER A 141 -6.08 -21.95 -21.04
C SER A 141 -7.16 -22.95 -20.64
N MET A 142 -8.23 -22.49 -19.97
CA MET A 142 -9.39 -23.32 -19.62
C MET A 142 -10.02 -23.93 -20.87
N ASP A 143 -10.70 -25.07 -20.73
CA ASP A 143 -11.50 -25.62 -21.82
C ASP A 143 -12.58 -24.62 -22.26
N SER A 144 -12.97 -24.71 -23.53
CA SER A 144 -13.88 -23.74 -24.14
C SER A 144 -15.25 -23.70 -23.46
N TRP A 145 -15.74 -24.84 -22.95
CA TRP A 145 -17.06 -24.93 -22.33
C TRP A 145 -17.11 -24.20 -21.00
N ASN A 146 -16.19 -24.52 -20.09
CA ASN A 146 -16.09 -23.83 -18.80
C ASN A 146 -15.77 -22.34 -18.97
N ARG A 147 -14.93 -22.00 -19.96
CA ARG A 147 -14.62 -20.61 -20.29
C ARG A 147 -15.86 -19.85 -20.76
N GLU A 148 -16.63 -20.40 -21.69
CA GLU A 148 -17.87 -19.78 -22.19
C GLU A 148 -18.92 -19.65 -21.06
N LEU A 149 -19.07 -20.67 -20.22
CA LEU A 149 -19.96 -20.64 -19.06
C LEU A 149 -19.59 -19.51 -18.10
N LEU A 150 -18.30 -19.36 -17.78
CA LEU A 150 -17.80 -18.30 -16.91
C LEU A 150 -17.95 -16.92 -17.54
N GLU A 151 -17.61 -16.76 -18.83
CA GLU A 151 -17.73 -15.49 -19.54
C GLU A 151 -19.19 -15.05 -19.65
N LYS A 152 -20.12 -15.97 -19.92
CA LYS A 152 -21.56 -15.71 -19.90
C LYS A 152 -22.02 -15.23 -18.53
N TYR A 153 -21.58 -15.89 -17.46
CA TYR A 153 -21.86 -15.49 -16.10
C TYR A 153 -21.33 -14.07 -15.79
N CYS A 154 -20.10 -13.76 -16.17
CA CYS A 154 -19.49 -12.45 -15.99
C CYS A 154 -20.29 -11.34 -16.70
N VAL A 155 -20.72 -11.56 -17.94
CA VAL A 155 -21.49 -10.58 -18.71
C VAL A 155 -22.91 -10.40 -18.17
N GLU A 156 -23.59 -11.50 -17.82
CA GLU A 156 -24.99 -11.52 -17.36
C GLU A 156 -25.14 -10.88 -15.96
N TYR A 157 -24.26 -11.28 -15.03
CA TYR A 157 -24.30 -10.84 -13.63
C TYR A 157 -23.37 -9.65 -13.33
N SER A 158 -22.70 -9.10 -14.35
CA SER A 158 -21.73 -8.00 -14.21
C SER A 158 -20.58 -8.32 -13.25
N VAL A 159 -20.10 -9.57 -13.30
CA VAL A 159 -18.98 -10.05 -12.48
C VAL A 159 -17.67 -9.77 -13.21
N SER A 160 -16.72 -9.28 -12.45
CA SER A 160 -15.40 -8.87 -12.94
C SER A 160 -14.31 -9.86 -12.53
N ILE A 161 -13.16 -9.80 -13.20
CA ILE A 161 -12.03 -10.72 -12.96
C ILE A 161 -10.80 -9.97 -12.44
N ILE A 162 -10.17 -10.48 -11.39
CA ILE A 162 -8.79 -10.09 -11.03
C ILE A 162 -7.87 -11.25 -11.39
N GLY A 163 -6.77 -10.95 -12.07
CA GLY A 163 -5.81 -11.96 -12.51
C GLY A 163 -4.39 -11.61 -12.13
N PHE A 164 -3.64 -12.57 -11.62
CA PHE A 164 -2.21 -12.44 -11.42
C PHE A 164 -1.47 -13.25 -12.48
N HIS A 165 -0.33 -12.73 -12.92
CA HIS A 165 0.63 -13.47 -13.73
C HIS A 165 2.02 -13.19 -13.19
N LYS A 166 2.58 -14.19 -12.52
CA LYS A 166 3.96 -14.17 -12.05
C LYS A 166 4.79 -15.06 -12.98
N ALA A 167 5.81 -14.48 -13.61
CA ALA A 167 6.71 -15.25 -14.44
C ALA A 167 7.58 -16.17 -13.58
N ASN A 168 8.02 -17.26 -14.20
CA ASN A 168 9.04 -18.16 -13.66
C ASN A 168 10.18 -18.32 -14.67
N GLU A 169 11.24 -19.02 -14.29
CA GLU A 169 12.42 -19.24 -15.13
C GLU A 169 12.10 -19.90 -16.48
N ASN A 170 11.03 -20.72 -16.53
CA ASN A 170 10.59 -21.43 -17.73
C ASN A 170 9.59 -20.62 -18.57
N SER A 171 9.20 -19.42 -18.12
CA SER A 171 8.23 -18.59 -18.82
C SER A 171 8.85 -18.01 -20.08
N SER A 172 8.12 -18.11 -21.20
CA SER A 172 8.58 -17.55 -22.47
C SER A 172 8.80 -16.03 -22.35
N PRO A 173 9.86 -15.44 -22.93
CA PRO A 173 10.16 -14.02 -22.74
C PRO A 173 9.05 -13.06 -23.21
N SER A 174 8.28 -13.48 -24.22
CA SER A 174 7.07 -12.79 -24.69
C SER A 174 5.94 -13.80 -24.84
N THR A 175 4.72 -13.42 -24.46
CA THR A 175 3.53 -14.28 -24.56
C THR A 175 2.31 -13.44 -24.91
N LYS A 176 1.50 -13.90 -25.86
CA LYS A 176 0.18 -13.30 -26.14
C LYS A 176 -0.89 -14.08 -25.38
N LEU A 177 -1.72 -13.39 -24.60
CA LEU A 177 -2.80 -14.07 -23.89
C LEU A 177 -3.89 -14.54 -24.86
N LYS A 178 -4.26 -15.81 -24.76
CA LYS A 178 -5.24 -16.42 -25.68
C LYS A 178 -6.63 -15.82 -25.48
N GLY A 179 -7.19 -15.26 -26.56
CA GLY A 179 -8.52 -14.65 -26.56
C GLY A 179 -8.57 -13.22 -26.01
N LEU A 180 -7.43 -12.64 -25.63
CA LEU A 180 -7.32 -11.24 -25.24
C LEU A 180 -6.32 -10.53 -26.16
N PRO A 181 -6.57 -9.28 -26.58
CA PRO A 181 -5.63 -8.50 -27.39
C PRO A 181 -4.47 -7.94 -26.54
N LEU A 182 -3.82 -8.80 -25.74
CA LEU A 182 -2.82 -8.42 -24.75
C LEU A 182 -1.53 -9.22 -24.90
N HIS A 183 -0.42 -8.49 -24.98
CA HIS A 183 0.93 -9.05 -24.99
C HIS A 183 1.62 -8.83 -23.64
N LEU A 184 2.34 -9.86 -23.20
CA LEU A 184 3.09 -9.93 -21.96
C LEU A 184 4.57 -10.05 -22.27
N TYR A 185 5.40 -9.43 -21.44
CA TYR A 185 6.85 -9.62 -21.46
C TYR A 185 7.33 -9.96 -20.06
N ASN A 186 7.97 -11.12 -19.94
CA ASN A 186 8.27 -11.79 -18.68
C ASN A 186 9.74 -11.62 -18.28
N ASN A 187 10.03 -11.84 -16.99
CA ASN A 187 11.37 -11.83 -16.41
C ASN A 187 12.12 -10.52 -16.68
N VAL A 188 11.45 -9.40 -16.41
CA VAL A 188 11.97 -8.05 -16.60
C VAL A 188 12.40 -7.47 -15.25
N ALA A 189 13.59 -6.86 -15.19
CA ALA A 189 14.01 -6.10 -14.01
C ALA A 189 13.55 -4.65 -14.10
N LEU A 190 12.83 -4.18 -13.09
CA LEU A 190 12.13 -2.89 -13.09
C LEU A 190 12.60 -1.99 -11.96
N LYS A 191 12.41 -0.68 -12.13
CA LYS A 191 12.69 0.34 -11.12
C LYS A 191 11.68 1.47 -11.20
N ASP A 192 11.69 2.34 -10.20
CA ASP A 192 10.99 3.63 -10.19
C ASP A 192 9.49 3.48 -10.55
N CYS A 193 8.67 3.09 -9.56
CA CYS A 193 7.25 2.84 -9.79
C CYS A 193 6.40 4.10 -9.59
N VAL A 194 5.44 4.30 -10.50
CA VAL A 194 4.53 5.43 -10.55
C VAL A 194 3.09 4.93 -10.61
N VAL A 195 2.21 5.49 -9.77
CA VAL A 195 0.78 5.23 -9.84
C VAL A 195 0.14 6.22 -10.81
N ASN A 196 -0.65 5.71 -11.75
CA ASN A 196 -1.43 6.56 -12.64
C ASN A 196 -2.60 7.21 -11.88
N SER A 197 -2.46 8.49 -11.55
CA SER A 197 -3.46 9.28 -10.80
C SER A 197 -4.81 9.42 -11.51
N GLN A 198 -4.86 9.20 -12.83
CA GLN A 198 -6.09 9.27 -13.62
C GLN A 198 -6.90 7.97 -13.59
N SER A 199 -6.36 6.90 -13.00
CA SER A 199 -7.05 5.61 -12.95
C SER A 199 -8.29 5.69 -12.03
N PRO A 200 -9.50 5.37 -12.54
CA PRO A 200 -10.71 5.38 -11.71
C PRO A 200 -10.75 4.23 -10.70
N LEU A 201 -9.81 3.29 -10.81
CA LEU A 201 -9.64 2.17 -9.88
C LEU A 201 -9.26 2.64 -8.47
N LEU A 202 -8.54 3.75 -8.36
CA LEU A 202 -7.90 4.18 -7.12
C LEU A 202 -8.93 4.67 -6.09
N HIS A 203 -8.85 4.13 -4.87
CA HIS A 203 -9.73 4.53 -3.78
C HIS A 203 -8.96 4.83 -2.49
N ILE A 204 -8.18 3.84 -2.03
CA ILE A 204 -7.27 3.92 -0.89
C ILE A 204 -5.92 4.46 -1.35
N THR A 205 -5.43 3.96 -2.48
CA THR A 205 -4.12 4.33 -3.01
C THR A 205 -4.19 5.73 -3.58
N LYS A 206 -3.53 6.68 -2.92
CA LYS A 206 -3.28 8.00 -3.50
C LYS A 206 -2.03 7.90 -4.37
N ALA A 207 -2.02 8.58 -5.51
CA ALA A 207 -0.85 8.59 -6.38
C ALA A 207 0.36 9.17 -5.62
N PRO A 208 1.41 8.37 -5.30
CA PRO A 208 2.63 8.89 -4.74
C PRO A 208 3.45 9.55 -5.86
N THR A 209 4.32 10.48 -5.48
CA THR A 209 5.10 11.27 -6.43
C THR A 209 6.01 10.42 -7.30
N ILE A 210 6.61 9.33 -6.78
CA ILE A 210 7.29 8.18 -7.44
C ILE A 210 7.86 7.32 -6.29
N GLU A 211 7.73 5.99 -6.34
CA GLU A 211 8.54 5.09 -5.51
C GLU A 211 9.88 4.82 -6.21
N LYS A 212 10.93 5.53 -5.77
CA LYS A 212 12.26 5.43 -6.37
C LYS A 212 13.01 4.18 -5.92
N GLY A 213 13.77 3.60 -6.84
CA GLY A 213 14.65 2.46 -6.60
C GLY A 213 14.24 1.19 -7.35
N PRO A 214 15.06 0.14 -7.26
CA PRO A 214 14.78 -1.14 -7.91
C PRO A 214 13.56 -1.81 -7.27
N LEU A 215 12.70 -2.39 -8.11
CA LEU A 215 11.62 -3.25 -7.64
C LEU A 215 12.18 -4.59 -7.14
N PRO A 216 11.49 -5.25 -6.19
CA PRO A 216 11.96 -6.52 -5.65
C PRO A 216 11.94 -7.62 -6.72
N GLY A 217 13.09 -8.26 -6.94
CA GLY A 217 13.21 -9.38 -7.87
C GLY A 217 13.34 -8.98 -9.34
N GLU A 218 13.46 -9.99 -10.20
CA GLU A 218 13.66 -9.85 -11.66
C GLU A 218 12.62 -10.67 -12.46
N ASP A 219 11.61 -11.21 -11.76
CA ASP A 219 10.55 -12.09 -12.28
C ASP A 219 9.28 -11.31 -12.65
N TRP A 220 9.41 -10.00 -12.92
CA TRP A 220 8.27 -9.16 -13.26
C TRP A 220 7.79 -9.42 -14.68
N THR A 221 6.48 -9.27 -14.83
CA THR A 221 5.80 -9.23 -16.11
C THR A 221 5.27 -7.84 -16.37
N VAL A 222 5.49 -7.34 -17.58
CA VAL A 222 4.93 -6.07 -18.04
C VAL A 222 3.90 -6.31 -19.14
N PHE A 223 2.85 -5.49 -19.12
CA PHE A 223 1.72 -5.57 -20.02
C PHE A 223 1.83 -4.52 -21.14
N GLN A 224 1.64 -4.94 -22.39
CA GLN A 224 1.51 -4.01 -23.51
C GLN A 224 0.08 -3.48 -23.59
N PHE A 225 -0.14 -2.24 -23.13
CA PHE A 225 -1.47 -1.62 -23.02
C PHE A 225 -1.84 -0.73 -24.22
N ASN A 226 -1.31 -0.99 -25.42
CA ASN A 226 -1.57 -0.16 -26.61
C ASN A 226 -3.02 -0.28 -27.16
N HIS A 227 -3.76 -1.30 -26.74
CA HIS A 227 -5.16 -1.51 -27.10
C HIS A 227 -6.10 -0.60 -26.28
N SER A 228 -7.17 -0.10 -26.89
CA SER A 228 -8.08 0.89 -26.28
C SER A 228 -8.86 0.37 -25.05
N THR A 229 -8.94 -0.95 -24.86
CA THR A 229 -9.59 -1.54 -23.68
C THR A 229 -8.72 -1.46 -22.42
N TYR A 230 -7.40 -1.29 -22.56
CA TYR A 230 -6.48 -1.34 -21.43
C TYR A 230 -6.08 0.06 -20.98
N GLN A 231 -6.10 0.27 -19.68
CA GLN A 231 -5.58 1.46 -19.01
C GLN A 231 -4.50 1.06 -18.01
N PRO A 232 -3.32 1.70 -18.02
CA PRO A 232 -2.28 1.42 -17.04
C PRO A 232 -2.67 1.97 -15.66
N VAL A 233 -2.37 1.21 -14.61
CA VAL A 233 -2.61 1.59 -13.21
C VAL A 233 -1.28 1.82 -12.49
N LEU A 234 -0.34 0.89 -12.64
CA LEU A 234 1.04 1.03 -12.17
C LEU A 234 1.98 1.00 -13.36
N LEU A 235 2.85 2.01 -13.41
CA LEU A 235 3.87 2.21 -14.43
C LEU A 235 5.26 2.14 -13.78
N THR A 236 6.25 1.67 -14.52
CA THR A 236 7.61 1.46 -14.04
C THR A 236 8.61 1.71 -15.16
N GLU A 237 9.84 2.06 -14.79
CA GLU A 237 10.97 2.11 -15.71
C GLU A 237 11.74 0.79 -15.76
N LEU A 238 12.47 0.60 -16.86
CA LEU A 238 13.36 -0.52 -17.03
C LEU A 238 14.67 -0.31 -16.24
N GLN A 239 15.17 -1.34 -15.58
CA GLN A 239 16.46 -1.26 -14.90
C GLN A 239 17.61 -1.39 -15.92
N THR A 240 18.25 -0.29 -16.30
CA THR A 240 19.29 -0.25 -17.35
C THR A 240 20.54 -1.09 -17.07
N SER A 241 20.81 -1.44 -15.81
CA SER A 241 21.97 -2.24 -15.40
C SER A 241 21.82 -3.74 -15.68
N ARG A 242 20.67 -4.20 -16.17
CA ARG A 242 20.38 -5.62 -16.40
C ARG A 242 20.05 -5.87 -17.89
N PRO A 243 20.40 -7.06 -18.43
CA PRO A 243 19.97 -7.44 -19.77
C PRO A 243 18.46 -7.70 -19.79
N HIS A 244 17.79 -7.26 -20.85
CA HIS A 244 16.35 -7.39 -21.03
C HIS A 244 16.00 -8.21 -22.28
N PRO A 245 14.80 -8.81 -22.35
CA PRO A 245 14.35 -9.52 -23.54
C PRO A 245 14.43 -8.62 -24.78
N SER A 246 15.09 -9.07 -25.84
CA SER A 246 15.22 -8.31 -27.10
C SER A 246 13.88 -8.03 -27.78
N ALA A 247 12.85 -8.82 -27.46
CA ALA A 247 11.48 -8.65 -27.95
C ALA A 247 10.71 -7.54 -27.24
N LEU A 248 11.21 -6.99 -26.13
CA LEU A 248 10.55 -5.93 -25.37
C LEU A 248 10.50 -4.63 -26.20
N PRO A 249 9.31 -4.07 -26.47
CA PRO A 249 9.19 -2.80 -27.18
C PRO A 249 9.87 -1.70 -26.39
N LYS A 250 10.63 -0.84 -27.06
CA LYS A 250 11.22 0.34 -26.41
C LYS A 250 10.12 1.32 -26.06
N ALA A 251 9.89 1.50 -24.76
CA ALA A 251 9.03 2.51 -24.18
C ALA A 251 9.74 3.14 -22.98
N ALA A 252 9.39 4.38 -22.63
CA ALA A 252 9.87 5.01 -21.40
C ALA A 252 9.29 4.32 -20.16
N LEU A 253 8.00 3.99 -20.19
CA LEU A 253 7.28 3.38 -19.08
C LEU A 253 6.61 2.06 -19.50
N TYR A 254 6.64 1.10 -18.58
CA TYR A 254 6.05 -0.22 -18.71
C TYR A 254 4.99 -0.43 -17.64
N ALA A 255 3.86 -1.03 -17.98
CA ALA A 255 2.78 -1.26 -17.02
C ALA A 255 2.95 -2.61 -16.30
N THR A 256 2.98 -2.60 -14.98
CA THR A 256 2.96 -3.80 -14.13
C THR A 256 1.57 -4.13 -13.60
N VAL A 257 0.66 -3.16 -13.64
CA VAL A 257 -0.77 -3.38 -13.37
C VAL A 257 -1.58 -2.63 -14.42
N ILE A 258 -2.56 -3.31 -15.01
CA ILE A 258 -3.48 -2.74 -15.99
C ILE A 258 -4.93 -3.03 -15.61
N GLN A 259 -5.81 -2.11 -15.97
CA GLN A 259 -7.25 -2.28 -15.95
C GLN A 259 -7.72 -2.58 -17.38
N ASP A 260 -8.44 -3.68 -17.56
CA ASP A 260 -9.25 -3.95 -18.74
C ASP A 260 -10.66 -3.41 -18.51
N LEU A 261 -11.05 -2.44 -19.33
CA LEU A 261 -12.37 -1.82 -19.31
C LEU A 261 -13.47 -2.76 -19.84
N GLY A 262 -13.11 -3.93 -20.40
CA GLY A 262 -14.06 -4.88 -20.96
C GLY A 262 -14.67 -4.41 -22.28
N LEU A 263 -13.99 -3.52 -23.02
CA LEU A 263 -14.48 -3.04 -24.33
C LEU A 263 -14.36 -4.13 -25.41
N HIS A 264 -13.56 -5.16 -25.18
CA HIS A 264 -13.37 -6.28 -26.10
C HIS A 264 -14.45 -7.35 -25.98
N ASP A 265 -14.82 -7.74 -24.75
CA ASP A 265 -15.70 -8.89 -24.48
C ASP A 265 -16.78 -8.63 -23.42
N GLY A 266 -16.89 -7.40 -22.93
CA GLY A 266 -17.88 -7.00 -21.91
C GLY A 266 -17.48 -7.33 -20.47
N ILE A 267 -16.27 -7.84 -20.23
CA ILE A 267 -15.82 -8.26 -18.90
C ILE A 267 -14.71 -7.32 -18.42
N GLN A 268 -14.95 -6.65 -17.30
CA GLN A 268 -13.92 -5.81 -16.68
C GLN A 268 -12.91 -6.65 -15.91
N ARG A 269 -11.63 -6.28 -16.03
CA ARG A 269 -10.54 -7.01 -15.36
C ARG A 269 -9.49 -6.08 -14.77
N VAL A 270 -8.76 -6.56 -13.78
CA VAL A 270 -7.48 -5.97 -13.35
C VAL A 270 -6.43 -7.06 -13.33
N LEU A 271 -5.31 -6.81 -14.02
CA LEU A 271 -4.23 -7.78 -14.17
C LEU A 271 -2.95 -7.29 -13.49
N PHE A 272 -2.33 -8.15 -12.70
CA PHE A 272 -1.09 -7.90 -11.96
C PHE A 272 0.05 -8.71 -12.55
N GLY A 273 1.17 -8.04 -12.83
CA GLY A 273 2.36 -8.61 -13.46
C GLY A 273 3.40 -9.15 -12.48
N ASN A 274 3.01 -9.39 -11.23
CA ASN A 274 3.78 -10.13 -10.24
C ASN A 274 2.83 -10.54 -9.10
N ASN A 275 3.34 -11.18 -8.06
CA ASN A 275 2.62 -11.50 -6.83
C ASN A 275 2.38 -10.26 -5.95
N LEU A 276 1.95 -10.50 -4.71
CA LEU A 276 1.65 -9.48 -3.71
C LEU A 276 2.84 -9.17 -2.79
N THR A 277 4.09 -9.54 -3.10
CA THR A 277 5.23 -9.21 -2.21
C THR A 277 5.50 -7.70 -2.20
N PHE A 278 5.41 -7.07 -3.37
CA PHE A 278 5.53 -5.62 -3.51
C PHE A 278 4.36 -4.89 -2.86
N TRP A 279 4.65 -3.94 -1.97
CA TRP A 279 3.64 -3.37 -1.09
C TRP A 279 2.53 -2.62 -1.84
N LEU A 280 2.86 -1.95 -2.94
CA LEU A 280 1.90 -1.20 -3.73
C LEU A 280 0.90 -2.11 -4.45
N HIS A 281 1.30 -3.33 -4.85
CA HIS A 281 0.38 -4.33 -5.38
C HIS A 281 -0.72 -4.68 -4.38
N LYS A 282 -0.40 -4.75 -3.08
CA LYS A 282 -1.39 -5.03 -2.02
C LYS A 282 -2.46 -3.94 -1.95
N LEU A 283 -2.04 -2.67 -2.02
CA LEU A 283 -2.97 -1.54 -2.00
C LEU A 283 -3.84 -1.48 -3.25
N ILE A 284 -3.22 -1.64 -4.42
CA ILE A 284 -3.95 -1.67 -5.70
C ILE A 284 -4.89 -2.88 -5.78
N PHE A 285 -4.55 -4.01 -5.17
CA PHE A 285 -5.42 -5.18 -5.08
C PHE A 285 -6.70 -4.90 -4.27
N ILE A 286 -6.58 -4.22 -3.13
CA ILE A 286 -7.75 -3.81 -2.33
C ILE A 286 -8.61 -2.80 -3.10
N ASP A 287 -7.98 -1.85 -3.78
CA ASP A 287 -8.67 -0.89 -4.66
C ASP A 287 -9.39 -1.60 -5.81
N ALA A 288 -8.75 -2.60 -6.41
CA ALA A 288 -9.35 -3.42 -7.47
C ALA A 288 -10.58 -4.18 -6.98
N ILE A 289 -10.54 -4.79 -5.79
CA ILE A 289 -11.72 -5.46 -5.20
C ILE A 289 -12.86 -4.46 -4.98
N SER A 290 -12.56 -3.28 -4.43
CA SER A 290 -13.55 -2.23 -4.20
C SER A 290 -14.20 -1.75 -5.49
N PHE A 291 -13.38 -1.44 -6.49
CA PHE A 291 -13.86 -0.95 -7.79
C PHE A 291 -14.66 -2.01 -8.54
N LEU A 292 -14.11 -3.21 -8.71
CA LEU A 292 -14.68 -4.28 -9.52
C LEU A 292 -15.91 -4.97 -8.89
N SER A 293 -16.14 -4.75 -7.59
CA SER A 293 -17.37 -5.18 -6.90
C SER A 293 -18.47 -4.12 -6.94
N GLY A 294 -18.27 -3.01 -7.66
CA GLY A 294 -19.21 -1.89 -7.63
C GLY A 294 -19.34 -1.25 -6.25
N LYS A 295 -18.23 -1.21 -5.48
CA LYS A 295 -18.15 -0.74 -4.09
C LYS A 295 -18.92 -1.58 -3.07
N LYS A 296 -19.25 -2.83 -3.41
CA LYS A 296 -19.90 -3.77 -2.49
C LYS A 296 -18.92 -4.34 -1.46
N LEU A 297 -17.66 -4.53 -1.87
CA LEU A 297 -16.56 -4.98 -1.03
C LEU A 297 -15.56 -3.83 -0.85
N THR A 298 -15.87 -2.91 0.06
CA THR A 298 -15.07 -1.69 0.28
C THR A 298 -14.70 -1.57 1.75
N LEU A 299 -13.44 -1.20 1.99
CA LEU A 299 -12.96 -0.85 3.34
C LEU A 299 -13.21 0.64 3.59
N SER A 300 -13.41 1.02 4.86
CA SER A 300 -13.42 2.43 5.25
C SER A 300 -12.07 3.08 4.88
N LEU A 301 -12.06 4.38 4.63
CA LEU A 301 -10.82 5.17 4.55
C LEU A 301 -10.29 5.56 5.93
N ASP A 302 -11.07 5.32 6.98
CA ASP A 302 -10.62 5.43 8.36
C ASP A 302 -9.59 4.34 8.66
N ARG A 303 -8.65 4.69 9.52
CA ARG A 303 -7.54 3.82 9.91
C ARG A 303 -7.55 3.87 11.48
N TYR A 304 -7.06 2.88 12.29
CA TYR A 304 -6.67 2.86 13.75
C TYR A 304 -5.22 2.46 14.20
N ILE A 305 -4.42 3.39 14.78
CA ILE A 305 -2.96 3.36 15.11
C ILE A 305 -2.97 3.29 16.62
N LEU A 306 -2.34 2.29 17.18
CA LEU A 306 -2.12 2.27 18.60
C LEU A 306 -0.65 2.63 18.85
N VAL A 307 -0.41 3.72 19.58
CA VAL A 307 0.92 4.02 20.10
C VAL A 307 0.90 3.62 21.57
N ASP A 308 1.43 2.44 21.85
CA ASP A 308 1.61 1.99 23.21
C ASP A 308 2.96 2.50 23.74
N THR A 309 2.99 2.95 25.00
CA THR A 309 4.21 3.46 25.64
C THR A 309 4.45 2.69 26.93
N ASP A 310 5.31 1.68 26.84
CA ASP A 310 5.72 0.86 27.97
C ASP A 310 6.80 1.55 28.83
N ASP A 311 7.02 0.99 30.02
CA ASP A 311 8.15 1.31 30.92
C ASP A 311 8.33 2.78 31.29
N ILE A 312 7.24 3.56 31.27
CA ILE A 312 7.22 5.00 31.56
C ILE A 312 7.98 5.37 32.84
N PHE A 313 7.95 4.50 33.85
CA PHE A 313 8.60 4.75 35.15
C PHE A 313 9.78 3.83 35.48
N VAL A 314 10.15 2.91 34.57
CA VAL A 314 11.05 1.79 34.87
C VAL A 314 12.42 1.94 34.20
N GLY A 315 12.63 3.03 33.46
CA GLY A 315 13.89 3.34 32.78
C GLY A 315 15.08 3.58 33.74
N LYS A 316 16.29 3.25 33.26
CA LYS A 316 17.55 3.53 33.96
C LYS A 316 17.76 5.04 34.12
N GLU A 317 18.49 5.43 35.17
CA GLU A 317 18.86 6.82 35.39
C GLU A 317 19.65 7.36 34.18
N GLY A 318 19.29 8.55 33.70
CA GLY A 318 19.85 9.16 32.47
C GLY A 318 19.09 8.84 31.18
N THR A 319 18.29 7.77 31.13
CA THR A 319 17.37 7.47 30.01
C THR A 319 15.89 7.48 30.40
N ARG A 320 15.62 7.56 31.71
CA ARG A 320 14.26 7.68 32.25
C ARG A 320 13.63 8.99 31.79
N MET A 321 12.40 8.85 31.28
CA MET A 321 11.57 9.97 30.86
C MET A 321 11.38 10.98 32.00
N ASN A 322 11.69 12.23 31.72
CA ASN A 322 11.51 13.35 32.65
C ASN A 322 10.29 14.20 32.26
N ILE A 323 9.97 15.18 33.11
CA ILE A 323 8.79 16.04 32.93
C ILE A 323 8.84 16.82 31.61
N ASN A 324 10.02 17.25 31.15
CA ASN A 324 10.16 17.98 29.91
C ASN A 324 9.84 17.08 28.71
N ASP A 325 10.27 15.82 28.73
CA ASP A 325 9.98 14.85 27.66
C ASP A 325 8.48 14.58 27.52
N VAL A 326 7.77 14.50 28.66
CA VAL A 326 6.30 14.35 28.69
C VAL A 326 5.61 15.58 28.11
N LYS A 327 6.08 16.77 28.45
CA LYS A 327 5.52 18.03 27.92
C LYS A 327 5.71 18.14 26.41
N VAL A 328 6.91 17.84 25.90
CA VAL A 328 7.18 17.86 24.45
C VAL A 328 6.28 16.86 23.72
N ARG A 329 6.06 15.66 24.28
CA ARG A 329 5.13 14.69 23.69
C ARG A 329 3.69 15.22 23.64
N GLN A 330 3.25 15.85 24.72
CA GLN A 330 1.91 16.44 24.77
C GLN A 330 1.75 17.56 23.74
N GLU A 331 2.71 18.48 23.67
CA GLU A 331 2.74 19.57 22.68
C GLU A 331 2.74 19.04 21.24
N LEU A 332 3.51 17.98 20.96
CA LEU A 332 3.52 17.31 19.67
C LEU A 332 2.14 16.70 19.35
N GLY A 333 1.53 15.99 20.30
CA GLY A 333 0.20 15.40 20.15
C GLY A 333 -0.88 16.45 19.86
N ASP A 334 -0.86 17.57 20.60
CA ASP A 334 -1.78 18.68 20.37
C ASP A 334 -1.53 19.37 19.02
N THR A 335 -0.27 19.52 18.61
CA THR A 335 0.08 20.07 17.29
C THR A 335 -0.40 19.17 16.15
N MET A 336 -0.19 17.86 16.26
CA MET A 336 -0.65 16.89 15.26
C MET A 336 -2.17 16.85 15.17
N HIS A 337 -2.87 16.99 16.29
CA HIS A 337 -4.33 17.11 16.32
C HIS A 337 -4.81 18.44 15.71
N ALA A 338 -4.20 19.56 16.08
CA ALA A 338 -4.56 20.89 15.57
C ALA A 338 -4.37 21.01 14.05
N ASN A 339 -3.31 20.40 13.50
CA ASN A 339 -3.06 20.34 12.07
C ASN A 339 -3.93 19.29 11.32
N GLY A 340 -4.82 18.60 12.03
CA GLY A 340 -5.73 17.62 11.43
C GLY A 340 -5.07 16.30 11.02
N TYR A 341 -3.82 16.04 11.44
CA TYR A 341 -3.14 14.77 11.20
C TYR A 341 -3.71 13.64 12.07
N LEU A 342 -4.22 13.98 13.27
CA LEU A 342 -4.81 13.02 14.22
C LEU A 342 -6.20 13.49 14.65
N LYS A 343 -7.16 12.56 14.72
CA LYS A 343 -8.46 12.77 15.39
C LYS A 343 -8.45 12.02 16.72
N ARG A 344 -8.88 12.68 17.80
CA ARG A 344 -9.11 12.04 19.10
C ARG A 344 -10.49 11.39 19.11
N ASP A 345 -10.56 10.09 19.37
CA ASP A 345 -11.83 9.41 19.53
C ASP A 345 -12.30 9.51 20.99
N LYS A 346 -13.50 10.07 21.21
CA LYS A 346 -14.04 10.38 22.55
C LYS A 346 -14.71 9.19 23.24
N GLN A 347 -14.93 8.07 22.53
CA GLN A 347 -15.82 6.99 22.99
C GLN A 347 -15.29 6.12 24.15
N MET A 348 -14.09 6.38 24.68
CA MET A 348 -13.57 5.68 25.87
C MET A 348 -13.40 6.56 27.11
N THR A 349 -14.03 7.74 27.13
CA THR A 349 -14.12 8.58 28.33
C THR A 349 -15.34 8.21 29.17
N GLN A 350 -15.28 7.07 29.89
CA GLN A 350 -16.21 6.87 30.99
C GLN A 350 -15.87 7.87 32.10
N THR A 351 -16.76 8.84 32.33
CA THR A 351 -16.73 9.68 33.52
C THR A 351 -16.96 8.82 34.77
N PRO A 352 -16.32 9.20 35.88
CA PRO A 352 -17.16 9.58 37.01
C PRO A 352 -16.79 10.97 37.52
N ASP A 353 -17.84 11.75 37.71
CA ASP A 353 -17.84 12.96 38.52
C ASP A 353 -17.33 12.68 39.94
N THR A 354 -16.80 13.74 40.55
CA THR A 354 -16.41 13.89 41.96
C THR A 354 -15.20 13.09 42.45
N VAL A 355 -14.03 13.75 42.52
CA VAL A 355 -13.15 13.91 43.71
C VAL A 355 -11.97 14.83 43.33
N LYS A 356 -11.77 15.91 44.11
CA LYS A 356 -10.68 16.88 43.96
C LYS A 356 -9.42 16.35 44.68
N SER A 357 -8.51 15.70 43.97
CA SER A 357 -7.14 15.46 44.47
C SER A 357 -6.10 15.65 43.35
N PRO A 358 -4.82 15.94 43.67
CA PRO A 358 -3.75 16.08 42.68
C PRO A 358 -3.50 14.80 41.84
N GLN A 359 -3.97 13.64 42.31
CA GLN A 359 -3.91 12.38 41.55
C GLN A 359 -4.90 12.37 40.38
N THR A 360 -5.95 13.18 40.39
CA THR A 360 -6.92 13.32 39.29
C THR A 360 -6.35 14.09 38.10
N ILE A 361 -5.34 14.97 38.31
CA ILE A 361 -4.62 15.65 37.22
C ILE A 361 -3.71 14.66 36.48
N LEU A 362 -3.08 13.75 37.22
CA LEU A 362 -2.35 12.62 36.64
C LEU A 362 -3.30 11.66 35.92
N TRP A 363 -4.47 11.36 36.48
CA TRP A 363 -5.45 10.49 35.80
C TRP A 363 -6.03 11.10 34.51
N ARG A 364 -6.20 12.43 34.44
CA ARG A 364 -6.53 13.13 33.19
C ARG A 364 -5.41 13.10 32.15
N LEU A 365 -4.15 12.88 32.56
CA LEU A 365 -3.01 12.66 31.66
C LEU A 365 -2.91 11.19 31.21
N PHE A 366 -3.65 10.28 31.85
CA PHE A 366 -3.74 8.84 31.56
C PHE A 366 -4.94 8.47 30.66
N GLU A 367 -5.50 9.44 29.92
CA GLU A 367 -6.35 9.08 28.78
C GLU A 367 -5.48 8.39 27.72
N THR A 368 -5.64 7.06 27.63
CA THR A 368 -5.07 6.20 26.62
C THR A 368 -5.36 6.79 25.24
N TYR A 369 -4.30 7.22 24.55
CA TYR A 369 -4.39 7.64 23.16
C TYR A 369 -4.75 6.43 22.29
N PHE A 370 -6.04 6.18 22.09
CA PHE A 370 -6.49 5.43 20.92
C PHE A 370 -6.33 6.36 19.71
N ILE A 371 -5.32 6.08 18.89
CA ILE A 371 -5.10 6.81 17.65
C ILE A 371 -5.76 6.02 16.50
N VAL A 372 -6.11 6.75 15.46
CA VAL A 372 -6.92 6.29 14.34
C VAL A 372 -5.99 6.11 13.04
N CYS A 373 -4.99 5.16 12.89
CA CYS A 373 -4.54 4.36 11.65
C CYS A 373 -4.34 2.74 11.54
N SER A 374 -5.18 1.99 10.77
CA SER A 374 -5.47 0.54 10.57
C SER A 374 -4.33 -0.32 10.07
N VAL A 375 -3.57 -1.00 10.93
CA VAL A 375 -2.74 -2.12 10.47
C VAL A 375 -3.00 -3.34 11.34
N GLN A 376 -3.94 -4.17 10.88
CA GLN A 376 -3.93 -5.59 11.21
C GLN A 376 -3.56 -6.32 9.92
N GLY A 377 -2.25 -6.55 9.73
CA GLY A 377 -1.78 -7.41 8.64
C GLY A 377 -0.48 -7.08 7.92
N TYR A 378 0.44 -6.23 8.42
CA TYR A 378 1.77 -6.12 7.78
C TYR A 378 2.90 -5.83 8.78
N ARG A 379 3.47 -6.90 9.35
CA ARG A 379 4.62 -6.84 10.27
C ARG A 379 5.93 -6.37 9.62
N GLU A 380 6.06 -6.39 8.29
CA GLU A 380 7.31 -6.01 7.61
C GLU A 380 7.32 -4.59 6.98
N ILE A 381 6.16 -4.01 6.69
CA ILE A 381 6.07 -2.70 5.99
C ILE A 381 6.30 -1.53 6.96
N CYS A 382 5.85 -1.66 8.22
CA CYS A 382 6.08 -0.64 9.25
C CYS A 382 7.57 -0.43 9.54
N LEU A 383 8.41 -1.46 9.42
CA LEU A 383 9.86 -1.35 9.67
C LEU A 383 10.57 -0.50 8.60
N GLN A 384 10.11 -0.51 7.35
CA GLN A 384 10.70 0.30 6.28
C GLN A 384 10.24 1.77 6.29
N GLN A 385 8.99 2.06 6.66
CA GLN A 385 8.53 3.44 6.81
C GLN A 385 9.04 4.09 8.11
N LEU A 386 9.11 3.34 9.22
CA LEU A 386 9.76 3.80 10.44
C LEU A 386 11.27 3.97 10.24
N SER A 387 11.93 3.14 9.43
CA SER A 387 13.34 3.31 9.03
C SER A 387 13.58 4.62 8.26
N LYS A 388 12.68 5.05 7.36
CA LYS A 388 12.80 6.33 6.63
C LYS A 388 12.51 7.55 7.52
N MET A 389 11.61 7.41 8.50
CA MET A 389 11.40 8.42 9.56
C MET A 389 12.57 8.48 10.56
N TYR A 390 13.20 7.35 10.86
CA TYR A 390 14.41 7.31 11.69
C TYR A 390 15.65 7.82 10.95
N ALA A 391 15.77 7.56 9.64
CA ALA A 391 16.90 8.00 8.82
C ALA A 391 16.99 9.53 8.68
N THR A 392 15.86 10.24 8.80
CA THR A 392 15.82 11.71 8.87
C THR A 392 16.13 12.24 10.28
N TRP A 393 16.24 11.37 11.28
CA TRP A 393 16.58 11.70 12.66
C TRP A 393 18.00 11.24 13.07
N THR A 394 18.60 10.28 12.34
CA THR A 394 19.93 9.70 12.62
C THR A 394 21.08 10.31 11.80
N GLU A 395 20.98 11.56 11.34
CA GLU A 395 22.17 12.33 10.88
C GLU A 395 22.96 12.96 12.05
N LEU A 396 22.60 12.69 13.30
CA LEU A 396 23.40 13.03 14.47
C LEU A 396 23.63 11.80 15.36
N ASN A 397 24.88 11.37 15.36
CA ASN A 397 25.55 10.43 16.26
C ASN A 397 25.68 8.97 15.80
N SER A 398 26.93 8.72 15.44
CA SER A 398 27.63 7.47 15.20
C SER A 398 27.55 6.42 16.33
N MET A 399 27.70 5.17 15.88
CA MET A 399 28.33 4.00 16.52
C MET A 399 27.46 2.82 17.02
N THR A 400 27.62 1.73 16.26
CA THR A 400 27.93 0.34 16.67
C THR A 400 26.81 -0.54 17.20
N ILE A 401 26.32 -1.39 16.30
CA ILE A 401 25.48 -2.57 16.54
C ILE A 401 26.35 -3.71 17.06
N ILE A 402 25.95 -4.33 18.18
CA ILE A 402 26.31 -5.72 18.52
C ILE A 402 25.01 -6.49 18.67
N SER A 403 24.86 -7.54 17.88
CA SER A 403 23.81 -8.54 17.95
C SER A 403 24.16 -9.63 18.96
N SER A 404 23.18 -10.08 19.75
CA SER A 404 23.12 -11.47 20.21
C SER A 404 21.74 -11.86 20.78
N GLN A 405 21.13 -12.83 20.08
CA GLN A 405 20.38 -14.01 20.54
C GLN A 405 19.43 -13.90 21.75
N PHE A 406 18.15 -14.23 21.53
CA PHE A 406 17.35 -14.95 22.53
C PHE A 406 16.67 -16.19 21.95
N SER A 407 16.92 -17.28 22.66
CA SER A 407 16.50 -18.66 22.47
C SER A 407 15.06 -18.92 22.90
N THR A 408 14.49 -19.94 22.29
CA THR A 408 13.22 -20.62 22.56
C THR A 408 12.97 -21.01 24.04
N CYS A 409 11.76 -20.73 24.52
CA CYS A 409 11.02 -21.52 25.52
C CYS A 409 9.53 -21.10 25.36
N GLY A 410 8.53 -21.94 25.13
CA GLY A 410 8.32 -23.32 25.57
C GLY A 410 7.26 -23.33 26.68
N ASN A 411 6.00 -23.57 26.31
CA ASN A 411 4.81 -23.81 27.15
C ASN A 411 4.09 -22.61 27.81
N CYS A 412 2.86 -22.34 27.36
CA CYS A 412 1.73 -22.21 28.28
C CYS A 412 0.39 -22.54 27.61
N HIS A 413 -0.37 -23.38 28.31
CA HIS A 413 -1.65 -23.96 27.93
C HIS A 413 -2.80 -22.95 27.90
N ILE A 414 -3.69 -23.13 26.93
CA ILE A 414 -5.00 -22.53 26.81
C ILE A 414 -5.95 -23.17 27.83
N GLN A 415 -6.61 -22.36 28.68
CA GLN A 415 -7.84 -22.76 29.37
C GLN A 415 -8.98 -21.80 29.00
N ARG A 416 -9.99 -22.39 28.35
CA ARG A 416 -11.31 -21.81 28.04
C ARG A 416 -12.09 -21.56 29.33
N LEU A 417 -12.72 -20.40 29.45
CA LEU A 417 -13.93 -20.23 30.26
C LEU A 417 -15.09 -20.03 29.28
N ALA A 418 -16.00 -21.01 29.28
CA ALA A 418 -17.29 -20.96 28.58
C ALA A 418 -18.40 -21.11 29.62
N GLU A 419 -19.51 -20.44 29.31
CA GLU A 419 -20.64 -20.14 30.17
C GLU A 419 -21.46 -21.37 30.62
N VAL A 420 -22.14 -21.17 31.74
CA VAL A 420 -23.14 -22.05 32.37
C VAL A 420 -24.39 -22.20 31.49
N PRO A 421 -25.02 -23.38 31.49
CA PRO A 421 -26.45 -23.40 31.79
C PRO A 421 -26.85 -24.43 32.86
N LYS A 422 -27.96 -24.06 33.51
CA LYS A 422 -28.70 -24.78 34.56
C LYS A 422 -29.40 -26.03 34.03
N HIS A 423 -29.51 -27.04 34.89
CA HIS A 423 -30.62 -28.00 35.15
C HIS A 423 -30.01 -29.35 35.56
N ALA A 424 -29.99 -29.68 36.85
CA ALA A 424 -31.08 -30.27 37.65
C ALA A 424 -31.12 -31.82 37.59
N THR A 425 -30.82 -32.37 38.78
CA THR A 425 -31.44 -33.54 39.44
C THR A 425 -31.01 -35.00 39.14
N LEU A 426 -30.44 -35.56 40.22
CA LEU A 426 -30.75 -36.83 40.92
C LEU A 426 -30.17 -38.16 40.40
N HIS A 427 -29.39 -38.77 41.31
CA HIS A 427 -29.16 -40.21 41.63
C HIS A 427 -29.13 -41.23 40.48
N SER A 428 -28.15 -42.11 40.38
CA SER A 428 -27.51 -42.92 41.43
C SER A 428 -26.11 -43.35 41.04
#